data_AF-A0A4R4M636-F1
#
_entry.id   AF-A0A4R4M636-F1
#
_cell.length_a   1.000
_cell.length_b   1.000
_cell.length_c   1.000
_cell.angle_alpha   90.00
_cell.angle_beta   90.00
_cell.angle_gamma   90.00
#
_symmetry.space_group_name_H-M   'P 1'
#
loop_
_entity.id
_entity.type
_entity.pdbx_description
1 polymer ?
#
loop_
_entity_poly.entity_id
_entity_poly.type
_entity_poly.pdbx_seq_one_letter_code
_entity_poly.pdbx_strand_id
1 'polypeptide(L)'
;MPSSRPTRQGIIRAQCQNIITTAVNGDALGAYEAFAVMQHRRDFPEIGPIMAEAFIEIIQRCCRALGAVTDGDVPDVARFLVDERKSIARAREAVPSMTAQTMVDARRIHRANARITQEMVETYATQGQDEARIRYQQRAAIKNGAQDLLMMLWGTAINAQRQERAAKVGRRAWTELVAAPRQPGRPVPRRPPVLLSLRTWRPGESR
;
A
#
# COMPACT_ATOMS: atom_id res chain seq x y z
N MET A 1 23.90 12.67 24.40
CA MET A 1 23.23 11.34 24.37
C MET A 1 23.88 10.52 23.27
N PRO A 2 24.41 9.32 23.53
CA PRO A 2 25.00 8.50 22.47
C PRO A 2 23.87 7.92 21.62
N SER A 3 23.87 8.23 20.31
CA SER A 3 22.94 7.62 19.37
C SER A 3 23.32 6.17 19.16
N SER A 4 22.46 5.24 19.61
CA SER A 4 22.61 3.81 19.35
C SER A 4 22.73 3.56 17.84
N ARG A 5 23.73 2.81 17.40
CA ARG A 5 23.86 2.45 15.98
C ARG A 5 22.58 1.73 15.50
N PRO A 6 22.03 2.09 14.34
CA PRO A 6 20.84 1.42 13.81
C PRO A 6 21.08 -0.07 13.64
N THR A 7 20.13 -0.90 14.10
CA THR A 7 20.16 -2.34 13.83
C THR A 7 19.92 -2.60 12.35
N ARG A 8 20.41 -3.74 11.84
CA ARG A 8 20.18 -4.15 10.43
C ARG A 8 18.69 -4.12 10.05
N GLN A 9 17.82 -4.58 10.96
CA GLN A 9 16.37 -4.54 10.78
C GLN A 9 15.84 -3.10 10.68
N GLY A 10 16.34 -2.19 11.53
CA GLY A 10 15.99 -0.77 11.47
C GLY A 10 16.39 -0.10 10.16
N ILE A 11 17.57 -0.44 9.62
CA ILE A 11 18.04 0.06 8.32
C ILE A 11 17.10 -0.39 7.19
N ILE A 12 16.75 -1.68 7.15
CA ILE A 12 15.86 -2.24 6.11
C ILE A 12 14.48 -1.60 6.19
N ARG A 13 13.92 -1.45 7.40
CA ARG A 13 12.62 -0.79 7.63
C ARG A 13 12.64 0.67 7.15
N ALA A 14 13.71 1.41 7.44
CA ALA A 14 13.89 2.77 6.95
C ALA A 14 13.99 2.83 5.42
N GLN A 15 14.71 1.89 4.79
CA GLN A 15 14.78 1.77 3.33
C GLN A 15 13.39 1.53 2.72
N CYS A 16 12.60 0.60 3.27
CA CYS A 16 11.22 0.37 2.83
C CYS A 16 10.36 1.63 2.94
N GLN A 17 10.42 2.35 4.06
CA GLN A 17 9.67 3.60 4.24
C GLN A 17 10.11 4.68 3.24
N ASN A 18 11.40 4.79 2.95
CA ASN A 18 11.93 5.72 1.94
C ASN A 18 11.43 5.36 0.54
N ILE A 19 11.50 4.09 0.14
CA ILE A 19 10.99 3.60 -1.13
C ILE A 19 9.52 3.97 -1.33
N ILE A 20 8.66 3.75 -0.32
CA ILE A 20 7.24 4.14 -0.42
C ILE A 20 7.13 5.66 -0.55
N THR A 21 7.87 6.42 0.25
CA THR A 21 7.81 7.89 0.25
C THR A 21 8.22 8.47 -1.11
N THR A 22 9.28 7.94 -1.72
CA THR A 22 9.73 8.29 -3.07
C THR A 22 8.62 8.05 -4.11
N ALA A 23 7.99 6.87 -4.10
CA ALA A 23 6.88 6.54 -4.99
C ALA A 23 5.63 7.42 -4.77
N VAL A 24 5.35 7.79 -3.51
CA VAL A 24 4.24 8.68 -3.14
C VAL A 24 4.52 10.13 -3.54
N ASN A 25 5.79 10.54 -3.63
CA ASN A 25 6.22 11.87 -4.06
C ASN A 25 6.29 12.04 -5.58
N GLY A 26 6.08 10.98 -6.35
CA GLY A 26 5.97 11.03 -7.81
C GLY A 26 7.12 10.35 -8.55
N ASP A 27 8.21 9.99 -7.87
CA ASP A 27 9.30 9.23 -8.47
C ASP A 27 9.04 7.72 -8.38
N ALA A 28 8.19 7.24 -9.27
CA ALA A 28 7.83 5.81 -9.32
C ALA A 28 8.98 4.92 -9.82
N LEU A 29 9.82 5.43 -10.71
CA LEU A 29 10.92 4.67 -11.31
C LEU A 29 12.06 4.49 -10.30
N GLY A 30 12.53 5.56 -9.67
CA GLY A 30 13.59 5.48 -8.66
C GLY A 30 13.16 4.64 -7.44
N ALA A 31 11.89 4.71 -7.06
CA ALA A 31 11.35 3.82 -6.03
C ALA A 31 11.33 2.35 -6.45
N TYR A 32 10.95 2.05 -7.69
CA TYR A 32 10.97 0.68 -8.22
C TYR A 32 12.40 0.13 -8.28
N GLU A 33 13.36 0.91 -8.78
CA GLU A 33 14.76 0.49 -8.86
C GLU A 33 15.33 0.18 -7.47
N ALA A 34 15.11 1.05 -6.49
CA ALA A 34 15.54 0.82 -5.12
C ALA A 34 14.88 -0.43 -4.50
N PHE A 35 13.59 -0.65 -4.78
CA PHE A 35 12.88 -1.86 -4.35
C PHE A 35 13.42 -3.13 -5.03
N ALA A 36 13.66 -3.09 -6.34
CA ALA A 36 14.20 -4.21 -7.10
C ALA A 36 15.62 -4.57 -6.62
N VAL A 37 16.48 -3.57 -6.36
CA VAL A 37 17.80 -3.79 -5.78
C VAL A 37 17.72 -4.59 -4.49
N MET A 38 16.76 -4.30 -3.59
CA MET A 38 16.60 -5.06 -2.36
C MET A 38 16.22 -6.53 -2.61
N GLN A 39 15.36 -6.80 -3.59
CA GLN A 39 14.96 -8.17 -3.95
C GLN A 39 16.08 -9.00 -4.57
N HIS A 40 17.06 -8.36 -5.21
CA HIS A 40 18.19 -9.03 -5.86
C HIS A 40 19.41 -9.21 -4.96
N ARG A 41 19.33 -8.81 -3.68
CA ARG A 41 20.45 -9.00 -2.75
C ARG A 41 20.67 -10.48 -2.43
N ARG A 42 21.94 -10.85 -2.18
CA ARG A 42 22.31 -12.21 -1.75
C ARG A 42 21.63 -12.63 -0.44
N ASP A 43 21.38 -11.67 0.45
CA ASP A 43 20.71 -11.88 1.74
C ASP A 43 19.18 -11.74 1.67
N PHE A 44 18.59 -11.77 0.46
CA PHE A 44 17.14 -11.69 0.26
C PHE A 44 16.30 -12.62 1.16
N PRO A 45 16.67 -13.90 1.37
CA PRO A 45 15.91 -14.78 2.27
C PRO A 45 15.78 -14.26 3.71
N GLU A 46 16.76 -13.50 4.19
CA GLU A 46 16.77 -12.90 5.52
C GLU A 46 16.04 -11.55 5.55
N ILE A 47 16.20 -10.73 4.51
CA ILE A 47 15.64 -9.37 4.49
C ILE A 47 14.19 -9.34 4.00
N GLY A 48 13.77 -10.28 3.17
CA GLY A 48 12.42 -10.34 2.60
C GLY A 48 11.30 -10.35 3.65
N PRO A 49 11.38 -11.17 4.72
CA PRO A 49 10.43 -11.10 5.83
C PRO A 49 10.39 -9.71 6.50
N ILE A 50 11.54 -9.05 6.67
CA ILE A 50 11.63 -7.71 7.27
C ILE A 50 10.96 -6.67 6.36
N MET A 51 11.15 -6.79 5.05
CA MET A 51 10.48 -5.93 4.06
C MET A 51 8.96 -6.13 4.10
N ALA A 52 8.49 -7.38 4.14
CA ALA A 52 7.06 -7.69 4.24
C ALA A 52 6.44 -7.07 5.50
N GLU A 53 7.06 -7.26 6.67
CA GLU A 53 6.63 -6.63 7.92
C GLU A 53 6.57 -5.11 7.81
N ALA A 54 7.60 -4.48 7.26
CA ALA A 54 7.65 -3.03 7.10
C ALA A 54 6.49 -2.50 6.24
N PHE A 55 6.17 -3.17 5.13
CA PHE A 55 5.04 -2.78 4.29
C PHE A 55 3.69 -3.05 4.97
N ILE A 56 3.55 -4.18 5.67
CA ILE A 56 2.34 -4.49 6.45
C ILE A 56 2.08 -3.39 7.47
N GLU A 57 3.08 -3.00 8.26
CA GLU A 57 2.94 -1.94 9.26
C GLU A 57 2.52 -0.59 8.66
N ILE A 58 3.08 -0.24 7.50
CA ILE A 58 2.67 0.96 6.75
C ILE A 58 1.18 0.85 6.37
N ILE A 59 0.76 -0.28 5.81
CA ILE A 59 -0.63 -0.55 5.43
C ILE A 59 -1.54 -0.42 6.65
N GLN A 60 -1.24 -1.12 7.76
CA GLN A 60 -2.07 -1.09 8.96
C GLN A 60 -2.18 0.32 9.55
N ARG A 61 -1.07 1.05 9.62
CA ARG A 61 -1.05 2.45 10.07
C ARG A 61 -1.95 3.33 9.21
N CYS A 62 -1.84 3.22 7.89
CA CYS A 62 -2.68 3.98 6.97
C CYS A 62 -4.16 3.57 7.07
N CYS A 63 -4.45 2.28 7.24
CA CYS A 63 -5.80 1.77 7.47
C CYS A 63 -6.43 2.43 8.70
N ARG A 64 -5.74 2.38 9.86
CA ARG A 64 -6.20 3.04 11.09
C ARG A 64 -6.38 4.55 10.91
N ALA A 65 -5.41 5.23 10.29
CA ALA A 65 -5.48 6.68 10.04
C ALA A 65 -6.63 7.11 9.11
N LEU A 66 -7.13 6.18 8.28
CA LEU A 66 -8.24 6.38 7.36
C LEU A 66 -9.58 5.84 7.90
N GLY A 67 -9.61 5.25 9.09
CA GLY A 67 -10.79 4.55 9.62
C GLY A 67 -11.16 3.32 8.78
N ALA A 68 -10.19 2.73 8.08
CA ALA A 68 -10.35 1.53 7.27
C ALA A 68 -10.04 0.28 8.10
N VAL A 69 -10.82 0.07 9.16
CA VAL A 69 -10.73 -1.08 10.05
C VAL A 69 -12.11 -1.69 10.25
N THR A 70 -12.18 -2.97 10.55
CA THR A 70 -13.41 -3.66 10.97
C THR A 70 -13.72 -3.34 12.44
N ASP A 71 -14.86 -3.82 12.94
CA ASP A 71 -15.27 -3.67 14.34
C ASP A 71 -14.29 -4.31 15.34
N GLY A 72 -13.40 -5.21 14.88
CA GLY A 72 -12.34 -5.83 15.68
C GLY A 72 -10.96 -5.16 15.55
N ASP A 73 -10.89 -3.91 15.06
CA ASP A 73 -9.65 -3.19 14.70
C ASP A 73 -8.78 -3.92 13.66
N VAL A 74 -9.37 -4.84 12.89
CA VAL A 74 -8.65 -5.54 11.82
C VAL A 74 -8.59 -4.62 10.58
N PRO A 75 -7.41 -4.38 9.99
CA PRO A 75 -7.27 -3.53 8.80
C PRO A 75 -8.10 -4.03 7.62
N ASP A 76 -8.99 -3.20 7.09
CA ASP A 76 -9.70 -3.44 5.82
C ASP A 76 -8.82 -3.02 4.64
N VAL A 77 -7.97 -3.95 4.19
CA VAL A 77 -6.97 -3.74 3.14
C VAL A 77 -7.58 -3.72 1.74
N ALA A 78 -8.78 -4.28 1.56
CA ALA A 78 -9.36 -4.55 0.24
C ALA A 78 -9.44 -3.30 -0.64
N ARG A 79 -9.74 -2.14 -0.03
CA ARG A 79 -9.83 -0.83 -0.70
C ARG A 79 -8.49 -0.23 -1.16
N PHE A 80 -7.36 -0.81 -0.73
CA PHE A 80 -6.02 -0.35 -1.05
C PHE A 80 -5.24 -1.29 -1.96
N LEU A 81 -5.74 -2.52 -2.16
CA LEU A 81 -5.14 -3.47 -3.09
C LEU A 81 -5.00 -2.86 -4.48
N VAL A 82 -3.94 -3.26 -5.18
CA VAL A 82 -3.74 -2.84 -6.57
C VAL A 82 -4.92 -3.31 -7.42
N ASP A 83 -5.49 -2.42 -8.23
CA ASP A 83 -6.64 -2.76 -9.07
C ASP A 83 -6.21 -3.69 -10.20
N GLU A 84 -6.79 -4.90 -10.24
CA GLU A 84 -6.48 -5.90 -11.27
C GLU A 84 -6.73 -5.37 -12.68
N ARG A 85 -7.86 -4.70 -12.92
CA ARG A 85 -8.23 -4.24 -14.27
C ARG A 85 -7.24 -3.20 -14.76
N LYS A 86 -6.87 -2.25 -13.91
CA LYS A 86 -5.85 -1.23 -14.23
C LYS A 86 -4.47 -1.83 -14.42
N SER A 87 -4.07 -2.77 -13.56
CA SER A 87 -2.80 -3.47 -13.66
C SER A 87 -2.68 -4.24 -14.98
N ILE A 88 -3.72 -4.97 -15.35
CA ILE A 88 -3.78 -5.78 -16.57
C ILE A 88 -3.87 -4.90 -17.83
N ALA A 89 -4.59 -3.78 -17.79
CA ALA A 89 -4.60 -2.82 -18.89
C ALA A 89 -3.19 -2.29 -19.17
N ARG A 90 -2.46 -1.87 -18.12
CA ARG A 90 -1.08 -1.40 -18.25
C ARG A 90 -0.13 -2.49 -18.74
N ALA A 91 -0.29 -3.73 -18.26
CA ALA A 91 0.53 -4.85 -18.73
C ALA A 91 0.33 -5.10 -20.24
N ARG A 92 -0.92 -4.99 -20.73
CA ARG A 92 -1.23 -5.11 -22.15
C ARG A 92 -0.64 -3.98 -22.98
N GLU A 93 -0.68 -2.76 -22.49
CA GLU A 93 -0.06 -1.59 -23.15
C GLU A 93 1.46 -1.76 -23.23
N ALA A 94 2.09 -2.23 -22.15
CA ALA A 94 3.54 -2.41 -22.08
C ALA A 94 4.05 -3.59 -22.91
N VAL A 95 3.25 -4.65 -23.07
CA VAL A 95 3.61 -5.85 -23.85
C VAL A 95 2.49 -6.18 -24.84
N PRO A 96 2.47 -5.54 -26.02
CA PRO A 96 1.41 -5.72 -27.01
C PRO A 96 1.31 -7.16 -27.57
N SER A 97 2.40 -7.93 -27.50
CA SER A 97 2.47 -9.33 -27.96
C SER A 97 1.89 -10.35 -26.98
N MET A 98 1.33 -9.90 -25.84
CA MET A 98 0.85 -10.80 -24.80
C MET A 98 -0.39 -11.58 -25.26
N THR A 99 -0.33 -12.91 -25.17
CA THR A 99 -1.44 -13.78 -25.58
C THR A 99 -2.63 -13.69 -24.62
N ALA A 100 -3.83 -14.06 -25.10
CA ALA A 100 -5.02 -14.15 -24.24
C ALA A 100 -4.82 -15.10 -23.05
N GLN A 101 -4.12 -16.23 -23.26
CA GLN A 101 -3.83 -17.19 -22.20
C GLN A 101 -2.90 -16.59 -21.13
N THR A 102 -1.83 -15.90 -21.56
CA THR A 102 -0.92 -15.18 -20.66
C THR A 102 -1.67 -14.15 -19.81
N MET A 103 -2.66 -13.47 -20.39
CA MET A 103 -3.50 -12.49 -19.69
C MET A 103 -4.41 -13.14 -18.64
N VAL A 104 -4.97 -14.33 -18.93
CA VAL A 104 -5.74 -15.11 -17.96
C VAL A 104 -4.84 -15.53 -16.78
N ASP A 105 -3.63 -16.00 -17.07
CA ASP A 105 -2.68 -16.40 -16.04
C ASP A 105 -2.23 -15.21 -15.18
N ALA A 106 -1.95 -14.05 -15.80
CA ALA A 106 -1.60 -12.82 -15.08
C ALA A 106 -2.71 -12.36 -14.13
N ARG A 107 -3.98 -12.43 -14.56
CA ARG A 107 -5.14 -12.15 -13.69
C ARG A 107 -5.22 -13.12 -12.52
N ARG A 108 -5.04 -14.42 -12.77
CA ARG A 108 -5.07 -15.45 -11.72
C ARG A 108 -3.99 -15.19 -10.67
N ILE A 109 -2.76 -14.91 -11.10
CA ILE A 109 -1.62 -14.60 -10.22
C ILE A 109 -1.92 -13.33 -9.41
N HIS A 110 -2.41 -12.28 -10.06
CA HIS A 110 -2.78 -11.03 -9.40
C HIS A 110 -3.82 -11.26 -8.28
N ARG A 111 -4.91 -11.99 -8.55
CA ARG A 111 -5.95 -12.32 -7.55
C ARG A 111 -5.41 -13.16 -6.41
N ALA A 112 -4.52 -14.11 -6.69
CA ALA A 112 -3.88 -14.91 -5.66
C ALA A 112 -3.02 -14.02 -4.75
N ASN A 113 -2.16 -13.17 -5.33
CA ASN A 113 -1.30 -12.26 -4.56
C ASN A 113 -2.09 -11.25 -3.74
N ALA A 114 -3.20 -10.74 -4.29
CA ALA A 114 -4.11 -9.83 -3.58
C ALA A 114 -4.73 -10.49 -2.34
N ARG A 115 -5.22 -11.74 -2.48
CA ARG A 115 -5.77 -12.53 -1.35
C ARG A 115 -4.72 -12.81 -0.29
N ILE A 116 -3.54 -13.30 -0.70
CA ILE A 116 -2.44 -13.60 0.22
C ILE A 116 -1.97 -12.34 0.95
N THR A 117 -1.95 -11.18 0.26
CA THR A 117 -1.62 -9.89 0.88
C THR A 117 -2.62 -9.52 1.98
N GLN A 118 -3.92 -9.67 1.71
CA GLN A 118 -4.95 -9.43 2.70
C GLN A 118 -4.80 -10.37 3.92
N GLU A 119 -4.65 -11.68 3.66
CA GLU A 119 -4.43 -12.68 4.71
C GLU A 119 -3.18 -12.40 5.55
N MET A 120 -2.09 -11.96 4.93
CA MET A 120 -0.84 -11.59 5.61
C MET A 120 -1.03 -10.40 6.55
N VAL A 121 -1.71 -9.34 6.08
CA VAL A 121 -1.97 -8.15 6.90
C VAL A 121 -2.92 -8.46 8.05
N GLU A 122 -3.96 -9.28 7.80
CA GLU A 122 -4.90 -9.74 8.80
C GLU A 122 -4.24 -10.64 9.84
N THR A 123 -3.41 -11.59 9.40
CA THR A 123 -2.63 -12.47 10.30
C THR A 123 -1.72 -11.64 11.19
N TYR A 124 -1.02 -10.65 10.63
CA TYR A 124 -0.17 -9.77 11.42
C TYR A 124 -0.98 -8.98 12.48
N ALA A 125 -2.19 -8.53 12.13
CA ALA A 125 -3.06 -7.79 13.05
C ALA A 125 -3.62 -8.67 14.17
N THR A 126 -3.95 -9.93 13.88
CA THR A 126 -4.72 -10.81 14.78
C THR A 126 -3.86 -11.81 15.55
N GLN A 127 -2.78 -12.29 14.93
CA GLN A 127 -1.92 -13.36 15.44
C GLN A 127 -0.47 -12.90 15.66
N GLY A 128 -0.13 -11.69 15.19
CA GLY A 128 1.16 -11.06 15.43
C GLY A 128 2.23 -11.39 14.39
N GLN A 129 3.45 -10.92 14.68
CA GLN A 129 4.58 -10.92 13.76
C GLN A 129 5.06 -12.33 13.40
N ASP A 130 5.14 -13.23 14.37
CA ASP A 130 5.72 -14.56 14.16
C ASP A 130 4.88 -15.40 13.19
N GLU A 131 3.55 -15.37 13.36
CA GLU A 131 2.64 -16.11 12.47
C GLU A 131 2.62 -15.52 11.05
N ALA A 132 2.67 -14.19 10.93
CA ALA A 132 2.82 -13.56 9.62
C ALA A 132 4.14 -13.93 8.94
N ARG A 133 5.23 -14.08 9.71
CA ARG A 133 6.53 -14.52 9.19
C ARG A 133 6.48 -15.99 8.71
N ILE A 134 5.79 -16.87 9.42
CA ILE A 134 5.56 -18.25 8.99
C ILE A 134 4.81 -18.27 7.65
N ARG A 135 3.74 -17.49 7.51
CA ARG A 135 3.00 -17.37 6.24
C ARG A 135 3.84 -16.81 5.11
N TYR A 136 4.68 -15.82 5.39
CA TYR A 136 5.65 -15.32 4.41
C TYR A 136 6.58 -16.45 3.94
N GLN A 137 7.13 -17.25 4.85
CA GLN A 137 8.03 -18.36 4.50
C GLN A 137 7.33 -19.43 3.67
N GLN A 138 6.09 -19.80 4.02
CA GLN A 138 5.27 -20.70 3.22
C GLN A 138 5.07 -20.18 1.80
N ARG A 139 4.83 -18.86 1.65
CA ARG A 139 4.70 -18.25 0.33
C ARG A 139 6.03 -18.20 -0.42
N ALA A 140 7.12 -17.91 0.27
CA ALA A 140 8.47 -17.85 -0.30
C ALA A 140 8.96 -19.21 -0.83
N ALA A 141 8.43 -20.32 -0.31
CA ALA A 141 8.71 -21.67 -0.81
C ALA A 141 8.13 -21.96 -2.21
N ILE A 142 7.19 -21.13 -2.69
CA ILE A 142 6.61 -21.23 -4.04
C ILE A 142 7.50 -20.44 -5.01
N LYS A 143 7.67 -20.93 -6.25
CA LYS A 143 8.41 -20.22 -7.30
C LYS A 143 7.91 -18.77 -7.44
N ASN A 144 8.84 -17.81 -7.32
CA ASN A 144 8.59 -16.36 -7.32
C ASN A 144 7.65 -15.84 -6.22
N GLY A 145 7.23 -16.67 -5.26
CA GLY A 145 6.17 -16.33 -4.31
C GLY A 145 6.54 -15.17 -3.38
N ALA A 146 7.81 -15.09 -2.97
CA ALA A 146 8.33 -13.99 -2.16
C ALA A 146 8.28 -12.64 -2.91
N GLN A 147 8.80 -12.62 -4.15
CA GLN A 147 8.82 -11.43 -4.98
C GLN A 147 7.40 -10.93 -5.31
N ASP A 148 6.53 -11.87 -5.71
CA ASP A 148 5.13 -11.61 -6.03
C ASP A 148 4.36 -11.01 -4.85
N LEU A 149 4.57 -11.56 -3.65
CA LEU A 149 3.97 -11.05 -2.41
C LEU A 149 4.50 -9.65 -2.08
N LEU A 150 5.82 -9.45 -2.10
CA LEU A 150 6.42 -8.16 -1.79
C LEU A 150 6.00 -7.07 -2.79
N MET A 151 5.88 -7.40 -4.08
CA MET A 151 5.35 -6.48 -5.10
C MET A 151 3.92 -6.03 -4.77
N MET A 152 3.05 -6.96 -4.37
CA MET A 152 1.67 -6.62 -4.01
C MET A 152 1.59 -5.81 -2.70
N LEU A 153 2.36 -6.19 -1.68
CA LEU A 153 2.48 -5.44 -0.42
C LEU A 153 3.00 -4.02 -0.65
N TRP A 154 4.05 -3.87 -1.47
CA TRP A 154 4.62 -2.58 -1.83
C TRP A 154 3.60 -1.69 -2.56
N GLY A 155 2.93 -2.21 -3.59
CA GLY A 155 1.89 -1.48 -4.32
C GLY A 155 0.70 -1.08 -3.43
N THR A 156 0.29 -1.97 -2.52
CA THR A 156 -0.78 -1.72 -1.56
C THR A 156 -0.39 -0.64 -0.55
N ALA A 157 0.84 -0.67 -0.03
CA ALA A 157 1.37 0.36 0.86
C ALA A 157 1.44 1.74 0.19
N ILE A 158 1.85 1.81 -1.09
CA ILE A 158 1.82 3.06 -1.86
C ILE A 158 0.38 3.60 -1.96
N ASN A 159 -0.58 2.74 -2.33
CA ASN A 159 -1.98 3.15 -2.46
C ASN A 159 -2.55 3.66 -1.14
N ALA A 160 -2.30 2.94 -0.04
CA ALA A 160 -2.75 3.34 1.29
C ALA A 160 -2.14 4.69 1.71
N GLN A 161 -0.84 4.89 1.51
CA GLN A 161 -0.17 6.14 1.89
C GLN A 161 -0.56 7.32 0.98
N ARG A 162 -0.85 7.08 -0.31
CA ARG A 162 -1.43 8.11 -1.21
C ARG A 162 -2.81 8.57 -0.72
N GLN A 163 -3.68 7.63 -0.35
CA GLN A 163 -5.00 7.95 0.17
C GLN A 163 -4.92 8.68 1.52
N GLU A 164 -4.03 8.25 2.42
CA GLU A 164 -3.77 8.93 3.69
C GLU A 164 -3.30 10.38 3.47
N ARG A 165 -2.36 10.60 2.55
CA ARG A 165 -1.87 11.94 2.19
C ARG A 165 -2.99 12.82 1.64
N ALA A 166 -3.79 12.30 0.72
CA ALA A 166 -4.94 13.02 0.15
C ALA A 166 -5.95 13.41 1.24
N ALA A 167 -6.27 12.49 2.16
CA ALA A 167 -7.16 12.76 3.28
C ALA A 167 -6.60 13.83 4.24
N LYS A 168 -5.29 13.81 4.52
CA LYS A 168 -4.63 14.84 5.35
C LYS A 168 -4.68 16.23 4.70
N VAL A 169 -4.44 16.33 3.40
CA VAL A 169 -4.55 17.60 2.65
C VAL A 169 -5.99 18.11 2.68
N GLY A 170 -6.97 17.23 2.41
CA GLY A 170 -8.38 17.58 2.48
C GLY A 170 -8.81 18.07 3.86
N ARG A 171 -8.36 17.41 4.94
CA ARG A 171 -8.63 17.85 6.32
C ARG A 171 -8.03 19.22 6.62
N ARG A 172 -6.78 19.48 6.23
CA ARG A 172 -6.13 20.79 6.43
C ARG A 172 -6.88 21.91 5.70
N ALA A 173 -7.21 21.70 4.43
CA ALA A 173 -8.01 22.66 3.67
C ALA A 173 -9.37 22.92 4.35
N TRP A 174 -10.00 21.88 4.91
CA TRP A 174 -11.24 22.02 5.67
C TRP A 174 -11.06 22.83 6.96
N THR A 175 -10.01 22.55 7.73
CA THR A 175 -9.69 23.30 8.96
C THR A 175 -9.42 24.77 8.66
N GLU A 176 -8.68 25.08 7.59
CA GLU A 176 -8.43 26.45 7.14
C GLU A 176 -9.73 27.17 6.72
N LEU A 177 -10.62 26.49 5.98
CA LEU A 177 -11.93 27.02 5.60
C LEU A 177 -12.82 27.33 6.81
N VAL A 178 -12.78 26.50 7.86
CA VAL A 178 -13.55 26.71 9.09
C VAL A 178 -12.94 27.79 9.98
N ALA A 179 -11.60 27.90 10.01
CA ALA A 179 -10.88 28.88 10.79
C ALA A 179 -10.86 30.28 10.14
N ALA A 180 -11.20 30.39 8.84
CA ALA A 180 -11.28 31.66 8.15
C ALA A 180 -12.33 32.60 8.78
N PRO A 181 -12.02 33.89 8.98
CA PRO A 181 -12.95 34.85 9.55
C PRO A 181 -14.25 34.90 8.73
N ARG A 182 -15.40 34.83 9.42
CA ARG A 182 -16.72 34.84 8.79
C ARG A 182 -16.92 36.18 8.09
N GLN A 183 -16.92 36.17 6.76
CA GLN A 183 -17.40 37.30 5.98
C GLN A 183 -18.93 37.35 6.06
N PRO A 184 -19.55 38.50 6.38
CA PRO A 184 -20.99 38.62 6.42
C PRO A 184 -21.58 38.29 5.05
N GLY A 185 -22.53 37.35 5.02
CA GLY A 185 -23.21 36.88 3.79
C GLY A 185 -22.72 35.55 3.20
N ARG A 186 -21.63 34.94 3.71
CA ARG A 186 -21.23 33.60 3.26
C ARG A 186 -22.01 32.49 3.98
N PRO A 187 -22.59 31.50 3.26
CA PRO A 187 -23.25 30.37 3.90
C PRO A 187 -22.25 29.57 4.75
N VAL A 188 -22.70 29.14 5.94
CA VAL A 188 -21.91 28.30 6.84
C VAL A 188 -21.48 27.02 6.10
N PRO A 189 -20.20 26.66 6.09
CA PRO A 189 -19.77 25.40 5.51
C PRO A 189 -20.43 24.25 6.27
N ARG A 190 -21.36 23.54 5.62
CA ARG A 190 -21.94 22.30 6.16
C ARG A 190 -20.79 21.33 6.40
N ARG A 191 -20.74 20.65 7.56
CA ARG A 191 -19.76 19.58 7.86
C ARG A 191 -19.53 18.74 6.61
N PRO A 192 -18.27 18.39 6.27
CA PRO A 192 -18.11 17.39 5.23
C PRO A 192 -18.78 16.13 5.79
N PRO A 193 -19.50 15.36 4.96
CA PRO A 193 -19.89 14.04 5.41
C PRO A 193 -18.61 13.36 5.92
N VAL A 194 -18.68 12.79 7.12
CA VAL A 194 -17.73 11.77 7.54
C VAL A 194 -17.51 10.89 6.30
N LEU A 195 -16.26 10.60 5.95
CA LEU A 195 -15.84 9.82 4.77
C LEU A 195 -16.36 8.35 4.83
N LEU A 196 -17.63 8.15 5.15
CA LEU A 196 -18.43 6.96 4.98
C LEU A 196 -19.16 7.14 3.66
N SER A 197 -18.79 6.30 2.68
CA SER A 197 -19.28 6.26 1.29
C SER A 197 -18.62 7.25 0.31
N LEU A 198 -17.35 7.01 -0.02
CA LEU A 198 -16.90 7.22 -1.40
C LEU A 198 -17.29 5.99 -2.24
N ARG A 199 -18.59 5.87 -2.53
CA ARG A 199 -19.06 5.03 -3.65
C ARG A 199 -18.40 5.57 -4.91
N THR A 200 -17.57 4.74 -5.52
CA THR A 200 -17.12 4.79 -6.92
C THR A 200 -16.59 6.13 -7.41
N TRP A 201 -15.29 6.37 -7.21
CA TRP A 201 -14.53 7.24 -8.10
C TRP A 201 -14.57 6.66 -9.52
N ARG A 202 -15.34 7.27 -10.43
CA ARG A 202 -15.24 7.05 -11.88
C ARG A 202 -14.30 8.10 -12.47
N PRO A 203 -13.13 7.74 -13.01
CA PRO A 203 -12.39 8.65 -13.88
C PRO A 203 -13.02 8.63 -15.27
N GLY A 204 -13.48 9.78 -15.75
CA GLY A 204 -14.10 9.89 -17.06
C GLY A 204 -14.75 11.23 -17.40
N GLU A 205 -14.84 12.17 -16.47
CA GLU A 205 -15.30 13.53 -16.77
C GLU A 205 -14.21 14.55 -16.43
N SER A 206 -13.46 14.94 -17.45
CA SER A 206 -12.87 16.28 -17.60
C SER A 206 -12.38 16.42 -19.05
N ARG A 207 -13.24 17.07 -19.85
CA ARG A 207 -13.02 17.81 -21.10
C ARG A 207 -12.19 17.16 -22.21
#